data_AF-A0A7C4JYE3-F1
#
_entry.id   AF-A0A7C4JYE3-F1
#
_cell.length_a   1.000
_cell.length_b   1.000
_cell.length_c   1.000
_cell.angle_alpha   90.00
_cell.angle_beta   90.00
_cell.angle_gamma   90.00
#
_symmetry.space_group_name_H-M   'P 1'
#
loop_
_entity.id
_entity.type
_entity.pdbx_description
1 polymer ?
#
loop_
_entity_poly.entity_id
_entity_poly.type
_entity_poly.pdbx_seq_one_letter_code
_entity_poly.pdbx_strand_id
1 'polypeptide(L)'
;MMEKGSKSNETGNQLERAVVSVFRGKRFEIVKYRDWEKNKEKYGSELLLVNVPFTTIYKHSGNTEFLLLSERYNICARIECKWQQVSGSVDEKLPYLYLNAIEAMPENTIIILIDGQGWKQGAIQWLKDAVASKKYSNESNISKQIFVFNLTEFFTWANNTFQ
;
A
#
# COMPACT_ATOMS: atom_id res chain seq x y z
N MET A 1 7.42 9.99 -34.36
CA MET A 1 7.57 10.63 -33.04
C MET A 1 7.19 9.61 -31.98
N MET A 2 8.18 8.96 -31.37
CA MET A 2 8.00 7.94 -30.33
C MET A 2 8.40 8.51 -28.96
N GLU A 3 7.82 7.92 -27.91
CA GLU A 3 8.19 8.00 -26.48
C GLU A 3 7.84 9.27 -25.68
N LYS A 4 6.56 9.40 -25.32
CA LYS A 4 6.14 10.14 -24.11
C LYS A 4 5.51 9.25 -23.01
N GLY A 5 5.44 7.93 -23.23
CA GLY A 5 4.76 6.99 -22.31
C GLY A 5 5.65 6.09 -21.45
N SER A 6 6.91 5.83 -21.83
CA SER A 6 7.76 4.83 -21.15
C SER A 6 8.37 5.35 -19.84
N LYS A 7 8.98 6.54 -19.85
CA LYS A 7 9.63 7.13 -18.66
C LYS A 7 8.68 7.38 -17.48
N SER A 8 7.41 7.73 -17.75
CA SER A 8 6.42 7.99 -16.69
C SER A 8 6.03 6.72 -15.94
N ASN A 9 6.01 5.57 -16.62
CA ASN A 9 5.70 4.27 -16.00
C ASN A 9 6.90 3.69 -15.23
N GLU A 10 8.13 3.94 -15.68
CA GLU A 10 9.35 3.48 -14.98
C GLU A 10 9.61 4.22 -13.66
N THR A 11 9.24 5.50 -13.54
CA THR A 11 9.31 6.23 -12.27
C THR A 11 8.13 5.94 -11.34
N GLY A 12 6.95 5.62 -11.89
CA GLY A 12 5.72 5.43 -11.12
C GLY A 12 5.75 4.25 -10.15
N ASN A 13 6.50 3.19 -10.48
CA ASN A 13 6.59 1.95 -9.70
C ASN A 13 7.86 1.86 -8.82
N GLN A 14 8.56 2.97 -8.57
CA GLN A 14 9.77 2.94 -7.72
C GLN A 14 9.48 2.43 -6.31
N LEU A 15 8.37 2.88 -5.70
CA LEU A 15 7.95 2.43 -4.37
C LEU A 15 7.63 0.93 -4.36
N GLU A 16 6.89 0.44 -5.36
CA GLU A 16 6.58 -0.98 -5.51
C GLU A 16 7.85 -1.84 -5.63
N ARG A 17 8.82 -1.41 -6.43
CA ARG A 17 10.12 -2.11 -6.54
C ARG A 17 10.87 -2.11 -5.22
N ALA A 18 10.86 -1.01 -4.48
CA ALA A 18 11.51 -0.93 -3.18
C ALA A 18 10.85 -1.89 -2.16
N VAL A 19 9.52 -1.93 -2.13
CA VAL A 19 8.74 -2.87 -1.31
C VAL A 19 9.11 -4.31 -1.64
N VAL A 20 9.07 -4.69 -2.92
CA VAL A 20 9.47 -6.05 -3.36
C VAL A 20 10.92 -6.36 -2.99
N SER A 21 11.84 -5.42 -3.15
CA SER A 21 13.25 -5.61 -2.81
C SER A 21 13.46 -5.85 -1.32
N VAL A 22 12.77 -5.11 -0.45
CA VAL A 22 12.83 -5.29 1.01
C VAL A 22 12.34 -6.69 1.37
N PHE A 23 11.14 -7.07 0.93
CA PHE A 23 10.55 -8.35 1.30
C PHE A 23 11.32 -9.56 0.73
N ARG A 24 11.87 -9.46 -0.49
CA ARG A 24 12.81 -10.47 -1.01
C ARG A 24 14.07 -10.59 -0.13
N GLY A 25 14.65 -9.47 0.27
CA GLY A 25 15.81 -9.45 1.18
C GLY A 25 15.50 -10.09 2.55
N LYS A 26 14.24 -9.99 3.00
CA LYS A 26 13.71 -10.63 4.21
C LYS A 26 13.17 -12.05 3.98
N ARG A 27 13.43 -12.64 2.80
CA ARG A 27 13.06 -14.01 2.40
C ARG A 27 11.55 -14.30 2.33
N PHE A 28 10.74 -13.26 2.11
CA PHE A 28 9.33 -13.45 1.77
C PHE A 28 9.20 -13.93 0.33
N GLU A 29 8.25 -14.82 0.09
CA GLU A 29 7.89 -15.26 -1.26
C GLU A 29 6.98 -14.22 -1.90
N ILE A 30 7.28 -13.82 -3.15
CA ILE A 30 6.50 -12.82 -3.88
C ILE A 30 5.59 -13.55 -4.88
N VAL A 31 4.28 -13.54 -4.64
CA VAL A 31 3.32 -14.39 -5.38
C VAL A 31 2.15 -13.55 -5.88
N LYS A 32 1.60 -13.84 -7.06
CA LYS A 32 0.33 -13.20 -7.46
C LYS A 32 -0.80 -13.71 -6.59
N TYR A 33 -1.64 -12.80 -6.09
CA TYR A 33 -2.78 -13.16 -5.25
C TYR A 33 -3.63 -14.28 -5.87
N ARG A 34 -3.92 -14.18 -7.17
CA ARG A 34 -4.74 -15.16 -7.90
C ARG A 34 -4.14 -16.57 -7.91
N ASP A 35 -2.82 -16.68 -7.92
CA ASP A 35 -2.12 -17.97 -7.97
C ASP A 35 -2.05 -18.59 -6.58
N TRP A 36 -1.83 -17.75 -5.56
CA TRP A 36 -1.94 -18.11 -4.14
C TRP A 36 -3.35 -18.60 -3.78
N GLU A 37 -4.38 -17.83 -4.13
CA GLU A 37 -5.78 -18.14 -3.79
C GLU A 37 -6.20 -19.55 -4.25
N LYS A 38 -5.75 -19.95 -5.44
CA LYS A 38 -6.10 -21.24 -6.05
C LYS A 38 -5.35 -22.43 -5.46
N ASN A 39 -4.22 -22.22 -4.80
CA ASN A 39 -3.33 -23.29 -4.34
C ASN A 39 -2.66 -22.92 -3.01
N LYS A 40 -3.44 -22.48 -2.00
CA LYS A 40 -2.90 -21.92 -0.74
C LYS A 40 -1.94 -22.88 -0.05
N GLU A 41 -2.21 -24.18 -0.15
CA GLU A 41 -1.41 -25.27 0.41
C GLU A 41 0.00 -25.43 -0.17
N LYS A 42 0.29 -24.82 -1.33
CA LYS A 42 1.61 -24.88 -1.97
C LYS A 42 2.60 -23.84 -1.46
N TYR A 43 2.11 -22.81 -0.79
CA TYR A 43 2.90 -21.64 -0.41
C TYR A 43 3.20 -21.66 1.09
N GLY A 44 4.30 -21.03 1.48
CA GLY A 44 4.62 -20.80 2.89
C GLY A 44 3.72 -19.72 3.52
N SER A 45 4.04 -19.33 4.76
CA SER A 45 3.29 -18.29 5.49
C SER A 45 3.95 -16.91 5.49
N GLU A 46 5.11 -16.75 4.85
CA GLU A 46 5.83 -15.48 4.70
C GLU A 46 5.71 -14.98 3.25
N LEU A 47 4.63 -14.29 2.95
CA LEU A 47 4.22 -13.93 1.59
C LEU A 47 4.08 -12.42 1.41
N LEU A 48 4.52 -11.93 0.26
CA LEU A 48 4.08 -10.65 -0.29
C LEU A 48 3.24 -10.95 -1.53
N LEU A 49 1.93 -10.93 -1.38
CA LEU A 49 1.00 -11.14 -2.47
C LEU A 49 0.89 -9.86 -3.30
N VAL A 50 0.93 -9.99 -4.63
CA VAL A 50 0.80 -8.85 -5.57
C VAL A 50 -0.55 -8.84 -6.28
N ASN A 51 -1.01 -7.65 -6.67
CA ASN A 51 -2.25 -7.43 -7.42
C ASN A 51 -3.50 -7.96 -6.67
N VAL A 52 -3.72 -7.44 -5.47
CA VAL A 52 -4.66 -8.00 -4.49
C VAL A 52 -6.03 -7.38 -4.67
N PRO A 53 -7.08 -8.15 -5.00
CA PRO A 53 -8.40 -7.62 -5.27
C PRO A 53 -9.07 -7.08 -3.99
N PHE A 54 -9.97 -6.13 -4.19
CA PHE A 54 -10.97 -5.69 -3.22
C PHE A 54 -12.15 -5.03 -3.95
N THR A 55 -13.27 -4.84 -3.27
CA THR A 55 -14.40 -4.06 -3.79
C THR A 55 -14.29 -2.65 -3.25
N THR A 56 -14.22 -1.63 -4.12
CA THR A 56 -14.02 -0.23 -3.69
C THR A 56 -15.26 0.35 -3.01
N ILE A 57 -15.13 1.53 -2.40
CA ILE A 57 -16.27 2.31 -1.87
C ILE A 57 -17.32 2.66 -2.93
N TYR A 58 -16.97 2.58 -4.21
CA TYR A 58 -17.88 2.79 -5.34
C TYR A 58 -18.50 1.49 -5.86
N LYS A 59 -18.29 0.37 -5.17
CA LYS A 59 -18.87 -0.95 -5.47
C LYS A 59 -18.43 -1.56 -6.80
N HIS A 60 -17.25 -1.19 -7.29
CA HIS A 60 -16.62 -1.85 -8.44
C HIS A 60 -15.36 -2.61 -8.00
N SER A 61 -14.86 -3.49 -8.86
CA SER A 61 -13.60 -4.20 -8.63
C SER A 61 -12.43 -3.22 -8.64
N GLY A 62 -11.53 -3.38 -7.68
CA GLY A 62 -10.23 -2.72 -7.62
C GLY A 62 -9.15 -3.69 -7.17
N ASN A 63 -7.90 -3.27 -7.31
CA ASN A 63 -6.74 -4.01 -6.83
C ASN A 63 -5.82 -3.04 -6.11
N THR A 64 -5.20 -3.51 -5.03
CA THR A 64 -4.07 -2.82 -4.38
C THR A 64 -2.78 -3.50 -4.75
N GLU A 65 -1.65 -2.81 -4.59
CA GLU A 65 -0.38 -3.33 -5.05
C GLU A 65 0.05 -4.58 -4.27
N PHE A 66 -0.07 -4.57 -2.93
CA PHE A 66 0.37 -5.70 -2.11
C PHE A 66 -0.54 -6.08 -0.93
N LEU A 67 -0.42 -7.35 -0.51
CA LEU A 67 -0.86 -7.88 0.77
C LEU A 67 0.30 -8.66 1.38
N LEU A 68 0.78 -8.17 2.51
CA LEU A 68 1.81 -8.79 3.32
C LEU A 68 1.17 -9.76 4.31
N LEU A 69 1.60 -11.02 4.25
CA LEU A 69 1.23 -12.07 5.18
C LEU A 69 2.49 -12.60 5.84
N SER A 70 2.49 -12.65 7.17
CA SER A 70 3.54 -13.24 7.97
C SER A 70 2.93 -13.90 9.19
N GLU A 71 3.12 -15.21 9.31
CA GLU A 71 2.77 -15.92 10.53
C GLU A 71 3.82 -15.70 11.62
N ARG A 72 5.11 -15.71 11.25
CA ARG A 72 6.21 -15.51 12.19
C ARG A 72 6.12 -14.18 12.94
N TYR A 73 5.76 -13.12 12.23
CA TYR A 73 5.68 -11.78 12.79
C TYR A 73 4.23 -11.36 13.12
N ASN A 74 3.25 -12.27 12.95
CA ASN A 74 1.82 -12.03 13.17
C ASN A 74 1.30 -10.77 12.43
N ILE A 75 1.58 -10.69 11.12
CA ILE A 75 1.22 -9.55 10.27
C ILE A 75 0.30 -10.00 9.14
N CYS A 76 -0.80 -9.26 8.99
CA CYS A 76 -1.66 -9.27 7.81
C CYS A 76 -1.95 -7.80 7.45
N ALA A 77 -1.23 -7.27 6.46
CA ALA A 77 -1.25 -5.85 6.14
C ALA A 77 -1.35 -5.60 4.64
N ARG A 78 -2.30 -4.76 4.22
CA ARG A 78 -2.37 -4.28 2.84
C ARG A 78 -1.41 -3.12 2.65
N ILE A 79 -0.72 -3.06 1.51
CA ILE A 79 0.23 -1.98 1.20
C ILE A 79 -0.18 -1.29 -0.10
N GLU A 80 -0.30 0.03 -0.03
CA GLU A 80 -0.63 0.92 -1.14
C GLU A 80 0.54 1.87 -1.42
N CYS A 81 0.99 1.93 -2.67
CA CYS A 81 2.11 2.78 -3.08
C CYS A 81 1.62 4.01 -3.84
N LYS A 82 2.09 5.20 -3.46
CA LYS A 82 1.76 6.46 -4.15
C LYS A 82 2.99 7.34 -4.29
N TRP A 83 3.46 7.51 -5.52
CA TRP A 83 4.60 8.36 -5.86
C TRP A 83 4.15 9.54 -6.70
N GLN A 84 4.65 10.74 -6.38
CA GLN A 84 4.45 11.92 -7.23
C GLN A 84 5.72 12.76 -7.33
N GLN A 85 6.39 12.73 -8.48
CA GLN A 85 7.61 13.53 -8.72
C GLN A 85 7.31 14.96 -9.20
N VAL A 86 6.25 15.13 -9.98
CA VAL A 86 5.86 16.40 -10.61
C VAL A 86 4.47 16.78 -10.13
N SER A 87 4.25 18.08 -9.94
CA SER A 87 2.93 18.62 -9.57
C SER A 87 1.86 18.24 -10.59
N GLY A 88 0.68 17.92 -10.09
CA GLY A 88 -0.45 17.37 -10.85
C GLY A 88 -1.65 17.21 -9.91
N SER A 89 -2.64 16.42 -10.29
CA SER A 89 -3.87 16.18 -9.50
C SER A 89 -3.88 14.83 -8.76
N VAL A 90 -2.73 14.15 -8.64
CA VAL A 90 -2.66 12.85 -7.94
C VAL A 90 -3.03 13.00 -6.46
N ASP A 91 -2.72 14.14 -5.84
CA ASP A 91 -3.11 14.52 -4.47
C ASP A 91 -4.63 14.49 -4.25
N GLU A 92 -5.43 14.81 -5.27
CA GLU A 92 -6.90 14.83 -5.18
C GLU A 92 -7.48 13.43 -4.97
N LYS A 93 -6.69 12.38 -5.19
CA LYS A 93 -7.08 10.98 -4.96
C LYS A 93 -6.76 10.48 -3.56
N LEU A 94 -6.03 11.24 -2.73
CA LEU A 94 -5.70 10.82 -1.36
C LEU A 94 -6.95 10.60 -0.48
N PRO A 95 -8.02 11.42 -0.57
CA PRO A 95 -9.26 11.13 0.14
C PRO A 95 -9.91 9.82 -0.31
N TYR A 96 -9.91 9.54 -1.61
CA TYR A 96 -10.44 8.28 -2.14
C TYR A 96 -9.63 7.07 -1.62
N LEU A 97 -8.29 7.17 -1.61
CA LEU A 97 -7.42 6.13 -1.03
C LEU A 97 -7.74 5.91 0.45
N TYR A 98 -7.82 6.99 1.23
CA TYR A 98 -8.10 6.92 2.67
C TYR A 98 -9.48 6.31 2.97
N LEU A 99 -10.53 6.72 2.25
CA LEU A 99 -11.87 6.15 2.42
C LEU A 99 -11.91 4.67 2.04
N ASN A 100 -11.21 4.24 0.98
CA ASN A 100 -11.08 2.82 0.70
C ASN A 100 -10.35 2.06 1.81
N ALA A 101 -9.28 2.64 2.38
CA ALA A 101 -8.54 2.00 3.47
C ALA A 101 -9.39 1.77 4.72
N ILE A 102 -10.26 2.72 5.10
CA ILE A 102 -11.10 2.59 6.30
C ILE A 102 -12.42 1.83 6.04
N GLU A 103 -12.99 1.88 4.83
CA GLU A 103 -14.33 1.31 4.56
C GLU A 103 -14.32 0.03 3.73
N ALA A 104 -13.38 -0.12 2.80
CA ALA A 104 -13.49 -1.08 1.69
C ALA A 104 -12.42 -2.18 1.72
N MET A 105 -11.20 -1.85 2.15
CA MET A 105 -10.11 -2.82 2.24
C MET A 105 -10.38 -3.81 3.39
N PRO A 106 -10.33 -5.13 3.17
CA PRO A 106 -10.69 -6.11 4.19
C PRO A 106 -9.76 -6.12 5.41
N GLU A 107 -8.46 -5.89 5.21
CA GLU A 107 -7.44 -6.08 6.24
C GLU A 107 -7.45 -4.95 7.28
N ASN A 108 -7.27 -5.31 8.55
CA ASN A 108 -7.31 -4.32 9.64
C ASN A 108 -6.09 -3.39 9.67
N THR A 109 -4.97 -3.82 9.10
CA THR A 109 -3.75 -3.03 9.00
C THR A 109 -3.52 -2.61 7.55
N ILE A 110 -3.38 -1.32 7.33
CA ILE A 110 -3.08 -0.73 6.02
C ILE A 110 -1.80 0.10 6.13
N ILE A 111 -0.90 -0.06 5.18
CA ILE A 111 0.31 0.75 5.04
C ILE A 111 0.19 1.54 3.73
N ILE A 112 0.19 2.86 3.83
CA ILE A 112 0.26 3.76 2.70
C ILE A 112 1.70 4.25 2.59
N LEU A 113 2.42 3.77 1.58
CA LEU A 113 3.75 4.23 1.23
C LEU A 113 3.63 5.40 0.25
N ILE A 114 3.95 6.60 0.71
CA ILE A 114 3.77 7.85 -0.03
C ILE A 114 5.07 8.67 -0.05
N ASP A 115 5.54 9.03 -1.25
CA ASP A 115 6.80 9.77 -1.41
C ASP A 115 6.84 10.60 -2.71
N GLY A 116 7.91 11.36 -2.91
CA GLY A 116 8.12 12.29 -4.01
C GLY A 116 7.88 13.75 -3.63
N GLN A 117 8.36 14.67 -4.46
CA GLN A 117 8.33 16.12 -4.19
C GLN A 117 7.20 16.87 -4.94
N GLY A 118 6.38 16.16 -5.72
CA GLY A 118 5.34 16.74 -6.56
C GLY A 118 3.99 16.94 -5.87
N TRP A 119 3.86 16.57 -4.59
CA TRP A 119 2.60 16.73 -3.85
C TRP A 119 2.27 18.21 -3.63
N LYS A 120 1.02 18.59 -3.83
CA LYS A 120 0.56 19.94 -3.45
C LYS A 120 0.73 20.16 -1.95
N GLN A 121 1.00 21.41 -1.57
CA GLN A 121 1.17 21.79 -0.17
C GLN A 121 -0.03 21.33 0.66
N GLY A 122 0.23 20.66 1.77
CA GLY A 122 -0.80 20.16 2.69
C GLY A 122 -1.42 18.81 2.33
N ALA A 123 -1.18 18.24 1.14
CA ALA A 123 -1.79 16.96 0.74
C ALA A 123 -1.36 15.79 1.63
N ILE A 124 -0.04 15.61 1.86
CA ILE A 124 0.48 14.58 2.77
C ILE A 124 0.07 14.86 4.21
N GLN A 125 0.10 16.14 4.64
CA GLN A 125 -0.30 16.52 5.99
C GLN A 125 -1.76 16.19 6.25
N TRP A 126 -2.65 16.50 5.30
CA TRP A 126 -4.07 16.16 5.37
C TRP A 126 -4.28 14.65 5.55
N LEU A 127 -3.53 13.81 4.82
CA LEU A 127 -3.62 12.35 4.96
C LEU A 127 -3.15 11.89 6.33
N LYS A 128 -2.01 12.41 6.81
CA LYS A 128 -1.49 12.10 8.16
C LYS A 128 -2.47 12.52 9.26
N ASP A 129 -3.07 13.71 9.14
CA ASP A 129 -4.06 14.23 10.09
C ASP A 129 -5.36 13.41 10.04
N ALA A 130 -5.82 13.01 8.86
CA ALA A 130 -7.01 12.18 8.69
C ALA A 130 -6.82 10.82 9.37
N VAL A 131 -5.65 10.18 9.18
CA VAL A 131 -5.29 8.94 9.87
C VAL A 131 -5.21 9.13 11.39
N ALA A 132 -4.49 10.15 11.85
CA ALA A 132 -4.26 10.39 13.28
C ALA A 132 -5.56 10.69 14.03
N SER A 133 -6.48 11.46 13.42
CA SER A 133 -7.79 11.80 13.98
C SER A 133 -8.86 10.73 13.72
N LYS A 134 -8.54 9.65 13.00
CA LYS A 134 -9.51 8.66 12.51
C LYS A 134 -10.72 9.32 11.85
N LYS A 135 -10.44 10.30 11.00
CA LYS A 135 -11.45 11.12 10.32
C LYS A 135 -12.41 10.22 9.55
N TYR A 136 -13.71 10.47 9.63
CA TYR A 136 -14.77 9.68 9.00
C TYR A 136 -14.91 8.23 9.48
N SER A 137 -14.13 7.79 10.47
CA SER A 137 -14.34 6.48 11.08
C SER A 137 -15.63 6.44 11.92
N ASN A 138 -16.19 5.24 12.03
CA ASN A 138 -17.34 4.91 12.87
C ASN A 138 -17.02 3.62 13.66
N GLU A 139 -17.96 3.15 14.49
CA GLU A 139 -17.77 1.98 15.34
C GLU A 139 -17.31 0.72 14.59
N SER A 140 -17.72 0.54 13.33
CA SER A 140 -17.37 -0.65 12.54
C SER A 140 -15.94 -0.65 12.01
N ASN A 141 -15.30 0.52 11.88
CA ASN A 141 -13.95 0.64 11.31
C ASN A 141 -12.95 1.38 12.20
N ILE A 142 -13.35 1.78 13.42
CA ILE A 142 -12.48 2.49 14.35
C ILE A 142 -11.25 1.66 14.77
N SER A 143 -11.31 0.33 14.64
CA SER A 143 -10.19 -0.56 14.95
C SER A 143 -9.12 -0.61 13.86
N LYS A 144 -9.39 -0.11 12.64
CA LYS A 144 -8.43 -0.03 11.54
C LYS A 144 -7.16 0.71 11.99
N GLN A 145 -6.01 0.14 11.65
CA GLN A 145 -4.69 0.73 11.88
C GLN A 145 -4.09 1.11 10.53
N ILE A 146 -3.89 2.40 10.31
CA ILE A 146 -3.30 2.91 9.07
C ILE A 146 -1.95 3.54 9.39
N PHE A 147 -0.92 3.11 8.68
CA PHE A 147 0.41 3.70 8.73
C PHE A 147 0.67 4.48 7.45
N VAL A 148 1.20 5.69 7.56
CA VAL A 148 1.58 6.52 6.41
C VAL A 148 3.08 6.73 6.49
N PHE A 149 3.82 6.09 5.57
CA PHE A 149 5.27 6.12 5.54
C PHE A 149 5.78 6.79 4.27
N ASN A 150 6.85 7.57 4.38
CA ASN A 150 7.79 7.76 3.27
C ASN A 150 8.76 6.57 3.15
N LEU A 151 9.64 6.57 2.15
CA LEU A 151 10.53 5.44 1.90
C LEU A 151 11.50 5.17 3.07
N THR A 152 12.02 6.22 3.71
CA THR A 152 12.92 6.12 4.86
C THR A 152 12.22 5.53 6.08
N GLU A 153 11.00 5.99 6.38
CA GLU A 153 10.16 5.48 7.47
C GLU A 153 9.82 4.00 7.22
N PHE A 154 9.47 3.63 5.99
CA PHE A 154 9.19 2.25 5.62
C PHE A 154 10.39 1.32 5.78
N PHE A 155 11.59 1.73 5.35
CA PHE A 155 12.80 0.94 5.55
C PHE A 155 13.15 0.77 7.04
N THR A 156 12.99 1.83 7.82
CA THR A 156 13.21 1.77 9.27
C THR A 156 12.25 0.79 9.93
N TRP A 157 10.96 0.88 9.60
CA TRP A 157 9.93 -0.05 10.07
C TRP A 157 10.29 -1.49 9.68
N ALA A 158 10.55 -1.76 8.40
CA ALA A 158 10.82 -3.11 7.92
C ALA A 158 12.07 -3.73 8.57
N ASN A 159 13.11 -2.95 8.82
CA ASN A 159 14.32 -3.44 9.48
C ASN A 159 14.13 -3.73 10.97
N ASN A 160 13.26 -2.99 11.64
CA ASN A 160 12.94 -3.21 13.04
C ASN A 160 11.94 -4.37 13.22
N THR A 161 11.03 -4.57 12.26
CA THR A 161 9.99 -5.61 12.32
C THR A 161 10.51 -6.98 11.89
N PHE A 162 11.30 -7.05 10.81
CA PHE A 162 11.74 -8.32 10.22
C PHE A 162 13.22 -8.58 10.54
N GLN A 163 13.45 -9.17 11.72
CA GLN A 163 14.77 -9.65 12.18
C GLN A 163 14.92 -11.16 12.01
#